data_AF-A6J8W0-F1
#
_entry.id   AF-A6J8W0-F1
#
_cell.length_a   1.000
_cell.length_b   1.000
_cell.length_c   1.000
_cell.angle_alpha   90.00
_cell.angle_beta   90.00
_cell.angle_gamma   90.00
#
_symmetry.space_group_name_H-M   'P 1'
#
loop_
_entity.id
_entity.type
_entity.pdbx_description
1 polymer ?
#
loop_
_entity_poly.entity_id
_entity_poly.type
_entity_poly.pdbx_seq_one_letter_code
_entity_poly.pdbx_strand_id
1 'polypeptide(L)'
;MEGNTVNFWVETQSYPAPTYTWYLPTDSIQPPPITGQLTIPAISREQEGMYRCLVSNTVTNSSRLGVVKVQVLEKVTAPYIESPTLALVENATSVMLTCKTSHQRVGVHWYLRGQPLMPSEHLTLSSQNRTLTIHGLQRDDSGPYECEVWNWGSQARSVPLELTINYGPDQVDITQGSASGVVNTIEATLNSSLTLHCWADSKPGARYHWTHEHSSQVFAGDQLNIEALRQEHQGIYSCTSSNNVTGLTRSASVLVTVVGLTLHL
;
A
#
# COMPACT_ATOMS: atom_id res chain seq x y z
N MET A 1 21.92 -19.68 9.33
CA MET A 1 20.88 -19.11 10.20
C MET A 1 21.31 -19.31 11.63
N GLU A 2 20.99 -18.38 12.50
CA GLU A 2 21.18 -18.51 13.94
C GLU A 2 20.50 -19.79 14.46
N GLY A 3 21.18 -20.51 15.36
CA GLY A 3 20.72 -21.80 15.89
C GLY A 3 20.97 -23.01 14.97
N ASN A 4 21.44 -22.83 13.74
CA ASN A 4 21.82 -23.95 12.88
C ASN A 4 23.22 -24.48 13.21
N THR A 5 23.45 -25.76 12.91
CA THR A 5 24.80 -26.33 12.91
C THR A 5 25.52 -26.00 11.60
N VAL A 6 26.75 -25.50 11.70
CA VAL A 6 27.60 -25.18 10.54
C VAL A 6 28.81 -26.09 10.54
N ASN A 7 29.12 -26.67 9.38
CA ASN A 7 30.28 -27.52 9.17
C ASN A 7 31.23 -26.85 8.18
N PHE A 8 32.49 -26.71 8.55
CA PHE A 8 33.57 -26.30 7.67
C PHE A 8 34.45 -27.51 7.38
N TRP A 9 34.93 -27.62 6.14
CA TRP A 9 35.90 -28.62 5.74
C TRP A 9 36.99 -27.96 4.90
N VAL A 10 38.19 -28.53 5.00
CA VAL A 10 39.38 -28.12 4.28
C VAL A 10 39.85 -29.29 3.45
N GLU A 11 39.94 -29.08 2.14
CA GLU A 11 40.50 -30.04 1.20
C GLU A 11 41.95 -29.70 0.95
N THR A 12 42.87 -30.60 1.34
CA THR A 12 44.30 -30.43 1.09
C THR A 12 44.92 -31.71 0.56
N GLN A 13 45.94 -31.55 -0.28
CA GLN A 13 46.81 -32.63 -0.73
C GLN A 13 48.19 -32.42 -0.11
N SER A 14 48.62 -33.33 0.77
CA SER A 14 49.93 -33.26 1.40
C SER A 14 50.45 -34.66 1.74
N TYR A 15 51.75 -34.88 1.54
CA TYR A 15 52.46 -36.06 1.98
C TYR A 15 53.75 -35.65 2.72
N PRO A 16 53.98 -36.11 3.96
CA PRO A 16 53.03 -36.82 4.84
C PRO A 16 51.81 -35.96 5.21
N ALA A 17 50.82 -36.55 5.89
CA ALA A 17 49.58 -35.85 6.25
C ALA A 17 49.86 -34.54 6.99
N PRO A 18 49.15 -33.44 6.66
CA PRO A 18 49.38 -32.15 7.30
C PRO A 18 48.63 -32.05 8.63
N THR A 19 48.99 -31.07 9.45
CA THR A 19 48.24 -30.68 10.64
C THR A 19 47.31 -29.50 10.34
N TYR A 20 46.17 -29.44 11.02
CA TYR A 20 45.17 -28.38 10.87
C TYR A 20 45.02 -27.60 12.17
N THR A 21 44.98 -26.28 12.08
CA THR A 21 44.72 -25.39 13.22
C THR A 21 43.63 -24.40 12.87
N TRP A 22 42.49 -24.49 13.55
CA TRP A 22 41.37 -23.58 13.36
C TRP A 22 41.44 -22.40 14.33
N TYR A 23 41.20 -21.21 13.78
CA TYR A 23 41.06 -19.95 14.50
C TYR A 23 39.61 -19.47 14.34
N LEU A 24 38.93 -19.31 15.47
CA LEU A 24 37.59 -18.74 15.54
C LEU A 24 37.66 -17.21 15.36
N PRO A 25 36.53 -16.51 15.15
CA PRO A 25 36.51 -15.05 14.98
C PRO A 25 37.15 -14.26 16.12
N THR A 26 37.16 -14.82 17.33
CA THR A 26 37.79 -14.22 18.53
C THR A 26 39.29 -14.52 18.64
N ASP A 27 39.90 -15.08 17.60
CA ASP A 27 41.27 -15.63 17.56
C ASP A 27 41.55 -16.72 18.61
N SER A 28 40.51 -17.20 19.28
CA SER A 28 40.59 -18.41 20.08
C SER A 28 40.85 -19.60 19.16
N ILE A 29 41.84 -20.40 19.55
CA ILE A 29 42.14 -21.67 18.91
C ILE A 29 41.18 -22.68 19.52
N GLN A 30 40.44 -23.41 18.69
CA GLN A 30 39.67 -24.53 19.22
C GLN A 30 40.59 -25.77 19.34
N PRO A 31 40.83 -26.32 20.54
CA PRO A 31 41.61 -27.53 20.71
C PRO A 31 40.70 -28.79 20.75
N PRO A 32 41.10 -29.93 20.14
CA PRO A 32 41.83 -30.10 18.88
C PRO A 32 40.95 -30.78 17.81
N PRO A 33 40.80 -30.20 16.61
CA PRO A 33 40.52 -31.00 15.41
C PRO A 33 41.85 -31.28 14.71
N ILE A 34 42.37 -32.50 14.84
CA ILE A 34 43.44 -33.02 13.95
C ILE A 34 42.90 -33.16 12.51
N THR A 35 41.56 -33.15 12.38
CA THR A 35 40.82 -33.21 11.13
C THR A 35 40.73 -31.85 10.47
N GLY A 36 40.77 -31.81 9.14
CA GLY A 36 40.42 -30.62 8.35
C GLY A 36 38.96 -30.19 8.46
N GLN A 37 38.24 -30.59 9.50
CA GLN A 37 36.82 -30.33 9.73
C GLN A 37 36.61 -29.57 11.04
N LEU A 38 35.71 -28.58 11.02
CA LEU A 38 35.25 -27.81 12.18
C LEU A 38 33.72 -27.79 12.18
N THR A 39 33.11 -28.18 13.29
CA THR A 39 31.64 -28.17 13.47
C THR A 39 31.26 -27.22 14.58
N ILE A 40 30.37 -26.28 14.27
CA ILE A 40 29.82 -25.32 15.22
C ILE A 40 28.33 -25.62 15.39
N PRO A 41 27.92 -26.29 16.48
CA PRO A 41 26.51 -26.51 16.75
C PRO A 41 25.84 -25.19 17.15
N ALA A 42 24.60 -25.00 16.73
CA ALA A 42 23.75 -23.87 17.11
C ALA A 42 24.47 -22.50 17.08
N ILE A 43 24.95 -22.11 15.90
CA ILE A 43 25.73 -20.88 15.72
C ILE A 43 24.95 -19.63 16.17
N SER A 44 25.59 -18.76 16.96
CA SER A 44 25.01 -17.50 17.43
C SER A 44 25.61 -16.29 16.69
N ARG A 45 24.98 -15.11 16.83
CA ARG A 45 25.51 -13.87 16.26
C ARG A 45 26.89 -13.47 16.77
N GLU A 46 27.26 -13.85 17.99
CA GLU A 46 28.58 -13.56 18.58
C GLU A 46 29.70 -14.34 17.89
N GLN A 47 29.34 -15.41 17.17
CA GLN A 47 30.25 -16.24 16.39
C GLN A 47 30.31 -15.78 14.92
N GLU A 48 29.76 -14.62 14.58
CA GLU A 48 29.96 -13.98 13.28
C GLU A 48 31.42 -13.53 13.11
N GLY A 49 31.97 -13.71 11.91
CA GLY A 49 33.29 -13.16 11.57
C GLY A 49 34.14 -14.07 10.71
N MET A 50 35.45 -13.93 10.84
CA MET A 50 36.44 -14.59 9.99
C MET A 50 36.91 -15.88 10.66
N TYR A 51 36.63 -17.02 10.04
CA TYR A 51 37.16 -18.32 10.42
C TYR A 51 38.38 -18.62 9.57
N ARG A 52 39.45 -19.11 10.22
CA ARG A 52 40.71 -19.39 9.53
C ARG A 52 41.20 -20.79 9.85
N CYS A 53 41.73 -21.49 8.87
CA CYS A 53 42.37 -22.78 9.06
C CYS A 53 43.81 -22.73 8.54
N LEU A 54 44.78 -22.87 9.44
CA LEU A 54 46.18 -23.02 9.08
C LEU A 54 46.48 -24.50 8.87
N VAL A 55 46.87 -24.84 7.65
CA VAL A 55 47.33 -26.18 7.26
C VAL A 55 48.84 -26.15 7.21
N SER A 56 49.51 -27.04 7.93
CA SER A 56 50.98 -27.08 8.03
C SER A 56 51.52 -28.48 7.78
N ASN A 57 52.53 -28.59 6.92
CA ASN A 57 53.33 -29.79 6.74
C ASN A 57 54.72 -29.53 7.34
N THR A 58 55.03 -30.24 8.42
CA THR A 58 56.27 -30.06 9.19
C THR A 58 57.50 -30.58 8.48
N VAL A 59 57.35 -31.55 7.56
CA VAL A 59 58.45 -32.13 6.79
C VAL A 59 58.87 -31.20 5.66
N THR A 60 57.90 -30.63 4.94
CA THR A 60 58.19 -29.68 3.85
C THR A 60 58.33 -28.24 4.33
N ASN A 61 58.16 -27.98 5.63
CA ASN A 61 58.11 -26.66 6.25
C ASN A 61 57.19 -25.68 5.48
N SER A 62 56.06 -26.19 5.00
CA SER A 62 55.11 -25.44 4.18
C SER A 62 53.80 -25.28 4.93
N SER A 63 53.25 -24.07 4.89
CA SER A 63 51.94 -23.79 5.46
C SER A 63 51.04 -22.98 4.52
N ARG A 64 49.72 -23.15 4.66
CA ARG A 64 48.69 -22.41 3.93
C ARG A 64 47.56 -22.04 4.88
N LEU A 65 47.02 -20.84 4.72
CA LEU A 65 45.91 -20.33 5.52
C LEU A 65 44.66 -20.23 4.65
N GLY A 66 43.65 -21.04 4.94
CA GLY A 66 42.30 -20.88 4.41
C GLY A 66 41.50 -19.90 5.26
N VAL A 67 40.66 -19.07 4.64
CA VAL A 67 39.86 -18.06 5.33
C VAL A 67 38.45 -18.03 4.77
N VAL A 68 37.44 -18.03 5.65
CA VAL A 68 36.03 -17.87 5.28
C VAL A 68 35.36 -16.85 6.19
N LYS A 69 34.56 -15.94 5.61
CA LYS A 69 33.72 -15.01 6.36
C LYS A 69 32.34 -15.63 6.56
N VAL A 70 31.91 -15.73 7.79
CA VAL A 70 30.58 -16.23 8.17
C VAL A 70 29.76 -15.05 8.65
N GLN A 71 28.55 -14.92 8.12
CA GLN A 71 27.53 -13.99 8.60
C GLN A 71 26.34 -14.77 9.14
N VAL A 72 25.87 -14.41 10.33
CA VAL A 72 24.79 -15.13 11.00
C VAL A 72 23.49 -14.33 10.86
N LEU A 73 22.54 -14.89 10.11
CA LEU A 73 21.24 -14.29 9.87
C LEU A 73 20.20 -14.84 10.84
N GLU A 74 19.33 -13.96 11.33
CA GLU A 74 18.15 -14.34 12.11
C GLU A 74 16.96 -14.62 11.19
N LYS A 75 15.99 -15.40 11.67
CA LYS A 75 14.71 -15.56 10.99
C LYS A 75 13.90 -14.27 11.15
N VAL A 76 13.52 -13.65 10.04
CA VAL A 76 12.72 -12.42 10.08
C VAL A 76 11.29 -12.69 10.51
N THR A 77 10.70 -11.74 11.22
CA THR A 77 9.30 -11.73 11.64
C THR A 77 8.50 -10.69 10.84
N ALA A 78 7.17 -10.86 10.81
CA ALA A 78 6.29 -9.99 10.05
C ALA A 78 6.44 -8.52 10.49
N PRO A 79 6.66 -7.58 9.55
CA PRO A 79 6.67 -6.16 9.82
C PRO A 79 5.24 -5.62 9.93
N TYR A 80 5.10 -4.34 10.27
CA TYR A 80 3.83 -3.61 10.14
C TYR A 80 4.06 -2.27 9.41
N ILE A 81 3.01 -1.75 8.80
CA ILE A 81 3.05 -0.48 8.09
C ILE A 81 2.52 0.61 9.00
N GLU A 82 3.32 1.65 9.20
CA GLU A 82 2.91 2.90 9.83
C GLU A 82 2.47 3.89 8.75
N SER A 83 1.27 4.46 8.90
CA SER A 83 0.70 5.47 8.01
C SER A 83 0.22 6.69 8.81
N PRO A 84 0.00 7.84 8.16
CA PRO A 84 -0.61 8.99 8.81
C PRO A 84 -2.04 8.67 9.29
N THR A 85 -2.47 9.37 10.33
CA THR A 85 -3.84 9.27 10.90
C THR A 85 -4.84 10.18 10.21
N LEU A 86 -4.37 11.17 9.45
CA LEU A 86 -5.22 12.12 8.73
C LEU A 86 -5.84 11.47 7.49
N ALA A 87 -7.06 11.90 7.15
CA ALA A 87 -7.71 11.51 5.91
C ALA A 87 -6.91 12.05 4.72
N LEU A 88 -6.58 11.15 3.78
CA LEU A 88 -5.82 11.49 2.58
C LEU A 88 -6.79 11.95 1.50
N VAL A 89 -6.52 13.08 0.86
CA VAL A 89 -7.36 13.66 -0.18
C VAL A 89 -6.59 13.65 -1.51
N GLU A 90 -7.29 13.41 -2.61
CA GLU A 90 -6.74 13.48 -3.96
C GLU A 90 -6.08 14.83 -4.22
N ASN A 91 -4.96 14.83 -4.96
CA ASN A 91 -4.07 15.96 -5.21
C ASN A 91 -3.33 16.50 -3.98
N ALA A 92 -3.40 15.84 -2.82
CA ALA A 92 -2.48 16.12 -1.74
C ALA A 92 -1.03 15.86 -2.18
N THR A 93 -0.10 16.65 -1.65
CA THR A 93 1.29 16.70 -2.16
C THR A 93 2.01 15.36 -2.07
N SER A 94 1.90 14.67 -0.93
CA SER A 94 2.45 13.34 -0.75
C SER A 94 1.93 12.64 0.50
N VAL A 95 2.12 11.33 0.56
CA VAL A 95 1.94 10.51 1.77
C VAL A 95 3.13 9.58 1.96
N MET A 96 3.52 9.36 3.21
CA MET A 96 4.62 8.48 3.58
C MET A 96 4.09 7.26 4.32
N LEU A 97 4.40 6.06 3.82
CA LEU A 97 4.15 4.79 4.47
C LEU A 97 5.49 4.21 4.94
N THR A 98 5.60 3.84 6.21
CA THR A 98 6.86 3.33 6.78
C THR A 98 6.72 1.88 7.21
N CYS A 99 7.57 1.02 6.68
CA CYS A 99 7.67 -0.39 7.08
C CYS A 99 8.49 -0.50 8.37
N LYS A 100 7.82 -0.86 9.47
CA LYS A 100 8.41 -1.00 10.80
C LYS A 100 8.74 -2.46 11.07
N THR A 101 9.98 -2.69 11.49
CA THR A 101 10.51 -3.99 11.88
C THR A 101 11.59 -3.82 12.94
N SER A 102 11.72 -4.80 13.84
CA SER A 102 12.83 -4.87 14.80
C SER A 102 14.15 -5.30 14.14
N HIS A 103 14.10 -5.83 12.91
CA HIS A 103 15.27 -6.35 12.20
C HIS A 103 16.07 -5.23 11.52
N GLN A 104 17.37 -5.15 11.82
CA GLN A 104 18.25 -4.09 11.31
C GLN A 104 18.97 -4.46 10.00
N ARG A 105 19.31 -5.75 9.81
CA ARG A 105 20.07 -6.27 8.66
C ARG A 105 19.15 -6.92 7.62
N VAL A 106 18.14 -6.19 7.16
CA VAL A 106 17.13 -6.67 6.21
C VAL A 106 16.91 -5.67 5.09
N GLY A 107 16.53 -6.17 3.91
CA GLY A 107 15.97 -5.37 2.84
C GLY A 107 14.44 -5.24 3.00
N VAL A 108 13.87 -4.24 2.34
CA VAL A 108 12.41 -4.03 2.28
C VAL A 108 11.94 -4.00 0.83
N HIS A 109 10.84 -4.70 0.55
CA HIS A 109 10.08 -4.58 -0.68
C HIS A 109 8.66 -4.10 -0.37
N TRP A 110 8.09 -3.32 -1.28
CA TRP A 110 6.72 -2.82 -1.18
C TRP A 110 5.85 -3.45 -2.25
N TYR A 111 4.59 -3.67 -1.90
CA TYR A 111 3.59 -4.24 -2.79
C TYR A 111 2.30 -3.43 -2.71
N LEU A 112 1.60 -3.33 -3.83
CA LEU A 112 0.23 -2.83 -3.94
C LEU A 112 -0.61 -3.91 -4.63
N ARG A 113 -1.66 -4.39 -3.97
CA ARG A 113 -2.53 -5.46 -4.50
C ARG A 113 -1.72 -6.70 -4.93
N GLY A 114 -0.71 -7.05 -4.12
CA GLY A 114 0.21 -8.16 -4.36
C GLY A 114 1.29 -7.93 -5.42
N GLN A 115 1.25 -6.80 -6.17
CA GLN A 115 2.24 -6.49 -7.20
C GLN A 115 3.40 -5.67 -6.61
N PRO A 116 4.67 -6.00 -6.94
CA PRO A 116 5.82 -5.26 -6.44
C PRO A 116 5.84 -3.83 -6.99
N LEU A 117 6.09 -2.87 -6.10
CA LEU A 117 6.22 -1.46 -6.46
C LEU A 117 7.66 -1.13 -6.84
N MET A 118 7.82 -0.40 -7.94
CA MET A 118 9.12 0.08 -8.42
C MET A 118 9.20 1.60 -8.26
N PRO A 119 10.40 2.15 -7.96
CA PRO A 119 10.60 3.60 -7.89
C PRO A 119 10.26 4.30 -9.22
N SER A 120 9.66 5.48 -9.10
CA SER A 120 9.29 6.38 -10.20
C SER A 120 9.23 7.83 -9.70
N GLU A 121 8.83 8.79 -10.55
CA GLU A 121 8.52 10.15 -10.10
C GLU A 121 7.33 10.17 -9.12
N HIS A 122 6.37 9.27 -9.31
CA HIS A 122 5.19 9.11 -8.45
C HIS A 122 5.53 8.41 -7.13
N LEU A 123 6.43 7.42 -7.16
CA LEU A 123 6.79 6.57 -6.03
C LEU A 123 8.27 6.64 -5.72
N THR A 124 8.64 7.23 -4.59
CA THR A 124 10.04 7.26 -4.14
C THR A 124 10.26 6.39 -2.92
N LEU A 125 11.40 5.71 -2.86
CA LEU A 125 11.79 4.86 -1.74
C LEU A 125 12.96 5.51 -0.98
N SER A 126 12.89 5.48 0.35
CA SER A 126 13.99 5.92 1.21
C SER A 126 15.19 4.97 1.13
N SER A 127 16.28 5.29 1.86
CA SER A 127 17.36 4.34 2.09
C SER A 127 16.83 3.01 2.64
N GLN A 128 17.35 1.90 2.10
CA GLN A 128 16.91 0.52 2.38
C GLN A 128 15.41 0.26 2.10
N ASN A 129 14.75 1.13 1.33
CA ASN A 129 13.33 1.06 0.99
C ASN A 129 12.38 1.02 2.21
N ARG A 130 12.82 1.50 3.38
CA ARG A 130 12.01 1.45 4.62
C ARG A 130 10.76 2.33 4.57
N THR A 131 10.81 3.42 3.82
CA THR A 131 9.68 4.33 3.65
C THR A 131 9.36 4.46 2.17
N LEU A 132 8.09 4.24 1.83
CA LEU A 132 7.49 4.53 0.54
C LEU A 132 6.83 5.90 0.61
N THR A 133 7.23 6.81 -0.26
CA THR A 133 6.55 8.10 -0.44
C THR A 133 5.82 8.08 -1.78
N ILE A 134 4.52 8.34 -1.72
CA ILE A 134 3.63 8.49 -2.88
C ILE A 134 3.41 9.98 -3.07
N HIS A 135 3.78 10.55 -4.22
CA HIS A 135 3.64 11.97 -4.54
C HIS A 135 2.37 12.23 -5.33
N GLY A 136 1.77 13.42 -5.20
CA GLY A 136 0.62 13.83 -6.00
C GLY A 136 -0.52 12.80 -5.98
N LEU A 137 -1.11 12.58 -4.80
CA LEU A 137 -2.04 11.49 -4.53
C LEU A 137 -3.16 11.40 -5.57
N GLN A 138 -3.37 10.21 -6.12
CA GLN A 138 -4.40 9.90 -7.10
C GLN A 138 -5.39 8.88 -6.51
N ARG A 139 -6.66 8.91 -6.91
CA ARG A 139 -7.65 7.95 -6.41
C ARG A 139 -7.26 6.48 -6.61
N ASP A 140 -6.51 6.18 -7.67
CA ASP A 140 -6.02 4.84 -8.02
C ASP A 140 -4.90 4.31 -7.09
N ASP A 141 -4.28 5.21 -6.31
CA ASP A 141 -3.34 4.84 -5.24
C ASP A 141 -4.05 4.13 -4.08
N SER A 142 -5.38 4.15 -4.02
CA SER A 142 -6.14 3.47 -2.96
C SER A 142 -6.01 1.95 -3.05
N GLY A 143 -5.71 1.27 -1.94
CA GLY A 143 -5.79 -0.18 -1.88
C GLY A 143 -4.90 -0.80 -0.81
N PRO A 144 -4.80 -2.14 -0.80
CA PRO A 144 -3.96 -2.86 0.15
C PRO A 144 -2.48 -2.69 -0.22
N TYR A 145 -1.75 -2.00 0.64
CA TYR A 145 -0.29 -1.96 0.64
C TYR A 145 0.26 -3.02 1.59
N GLU A 146 1.30 -3.71 1.16
CA GLU A 146 2.05 -4.65 1.99
C GLU A 146 3.54 -4.29 1.92
N CYS A 147 4.26 -4.47 3.03
CA CYS A 147 5.71 -4.45 3.01
C CYS A 147 6.27 -5.82 3.40
N GLU A 148 7.33 -6.24 2.71
CA GLU A 148 8.05 -7.48 2.95
C GLU A 148 9.45 -7.15 3.44
N VAL A 149 9.81 -7.67 4.61
CA VAL A 149 11.20 -7.65 5.09
C VAL A 149 11.87 -8.96 4.74
N TRP A 150 13.12 -8.90 4.30
CA TRP A 150 13.85 -10.09 3.88
C TRP A 150 15.35 -10.03 4.19
N ASN A 151 15.93 -11.20 4.36
CA ASN A 151 17.36 -11.46 4.30
C ASN A 151 17.60 -12.74 3.48
N TRP A 152 18.86 -13.13 3.24
CA TRP A 152 19.16 -14.30 2.40
C TRP A 152 18.63 -15.64 2.91
N GLY A 153 18.17 -15.73 4.16
CA GLY A 153 17.67 -16.97 4.74
C GLY A 153 16.17 -16.97 5.07
N SER A 154 15.49 -15.83 5.00
CA SER A 154 14.06 -15.72 5.37
C SER A 154 13.42 -14.43 4.87
N GLN A 155 12.10 -14.46 4.70
CA GLN A 155 11.26 -13.31 4.35
C GLN A 155 9.94 -13.37 5.13
N ALA A 156 9.35 -12.21 5.39
CA ALA A 156 8.04 -12.09 6.03
C ALA A 156 7.31 -10.82 5.55
N ARG A 157 6.00 -10.95 5.28
CA ARG A 157 5.12 -9.85 4.85
C ARG A 157 4.28 -9.31 5.99
N SER A 158 3.97 -8.01 5.92
CA SER A 158 2.99 -7.38 6.81
C SER A 158 1.58 -7.86 6.50
N VAL A 159 0.66 -7.61 7.43
CA VAL A 159 -0.77 -7.56 7.08
C VAL A 159 -1.00 -6.39 6.11
N PRO A 160 -1.92 -6.50 5.14
CA PRO A 160 -2.26 -5.40 4.25
C PRO A 160 -2.77 -4.16 5.00
N LEU A 161 -2.24 -3.00 4.66
CA LEU A 161 -2.77 -1.69 5.04
C LEU A 161 -3.68 -1.17 3.92
N GLU A 162 -4.96 -0.99 4.22
CA GLU A 162 -5.91 -0.37 3.29
C GLU A 162 -5.73 1.15 3.24
N LEU A 163 -5.03 1.64 2.22
CA LEU A 163 -4.90 3.07 1.96
C LEU A 163 -6.16 3.57 1.23
N THR A 164 -6.80 4.62 1.75
CA THR A 164 -7.95 5.25 1.08
C THR A 164 -7.63 6.69 0.74
N ILE A 165 -7.69 7.01 -0.56
CA ILE A 165 -7.65 8.37 -1.07
C ILE A 165 -9.09 8.85 -1.26
N ASN A 166 -9.43 9.95 -0.59
CA ASN A 166 -10.75 10.58 -0.62
C ASN A 166 -10.80 11.60 -1.75
N TYR A 167 -11.91 11.64 -2.48
CA TYR A 167 -12.10 12.50 -3.64
C TYR A 167 -13.57 12.88 -3.80
N GLY A 168 -13.85 13.84 -4.67
CA GLY A 168 -15.19 14.30 -4.97
C GLY A 168 -15.87 15.14 -3.87
N PRO A 169 -17.16 15.49 -4.04
CA PRO A 169 -17.97 15.15 -5.20
C PRO A 169 -17.40 15.79 -6.47
N ASP A 170 -17.33 15.02 -7.54
CA ASP A 170 -16.80 15.45 -8.83
C ASP A 170 -17.88 16.19 -9.64
N GLN A 171 -18.28 15.65 -10.80
CA GLN A 171 -19.41 16.18 -11.55
C GLN A 171 -20.72 15.77 -10.88
N VAL A 172 -21.67 16.71 -10.78
CA VAL A 172 -23.03 16.44 -10.32
C VAL A 172 -23.92 16.36 -11.55
N ASP A 173 -24.61 15.23 -11.70
CA ASP A 173 -25.57 15.01 -12.78
C ASP A 173 -26.98 14.87 -12.21
N ILE A 174 -27.95 15.47 -12.91
CA ILE A 174 -29.37 15.32 -12.61
C ILE A 174 -30.04 14.56 -13.76
N THR A 175 -30.77 13.50 -13.42
CA THR A 175 -31.48 12.64 -14.37
C THR A 175 -32.94 12.43 -13.97
N GLN A 176 -33.77 12.10 -14.95
CA GLN A 176 -35.17 11.68 -14.75
C GLN A 176 -35.26 10.15 -14.84
N GLY A 177 -35.54 9.47 -13.73
CA GLY A 177 -35.61 8.00 -13.69
C GLY A 177 -34.30 7.32 -14.14
N SER A 178 -34.40 6.23 -14.92
CA SER A 178 -33.24 5.46 -15.41
C SER A 178 -32.59 6.02 -16.68
N ALA A 179 -33.02 7.18 -17.16
CA ALA A 179 -32.53 7.75 -18.41
C ALA A 179 -31.09 8.28 -18.24
N SER A 180 -30.16 7.67 -18.95
CA SER A 180 -28.74 8.03 -18.95
C SER A 180 -28.51 9.17 -19.94
N GLY A 181 -28.68 10.41 -19.49
CA GLY A 181 -28.34 11.62 -20.25
C GLY A 181 -28.42 12.85 -19.36
N VAL A 182 -27.43 13.73 -19.44
CA VAL A 182 -27.50 15.05 -18.80
C VAL A 182 -28.54 15.85 -19.55
N VAL A 183 -29.67 16.13 -18.89
CA VAL A 183 -30.77 16.88 -19.50
C VAL A 183 -30.85 18.24 -18.84
N ASN A 184 -30.76 19.32 -19.63
CA ASN A 184 -30.91 20.68 -19.13
C ASN A 184 -32.39 21.05 -18.87
N THR A 185 -33.31 20.38 -19.58
CA THR A 185 -34.76 20.59 -19.48
C THR A 185 -35.53 19.28 -19.47
N ILE A 186 -36.22 18.98 -18.38
CA ILE A 186 -37.12 17.85 -18.25
C ILE A 186 -38.55 18.31 -18.53
N GLU A 187 -39.15 17.78 -19.59
CA GLU A 187 -40.57 17.98 -19.86
C GLU A 187 -41.38 16.85 -19.21
N ALA A 188 -42.31 17.20 -18.34
CA ALA A 188 -43.14 16.24 -17.63
C ALA A 188 -44.62 16.63 -17.70
N THR A 189 -45.49 15.62 -17.73
CA THR A 189 -46.93 15.83 -17.98
C THR A 189 -47.66 16.21 -16.69
N LEU A 190 -48.67 17.08 -16.80
CA LEU A 190 -49.54 17.43 -15.68
C LEU A 190 -50.15 16.16 -15.03
N ASN A 191 -50.20 16.13 -13.69
CA ASN A 191 -50.66 14.99 -12.88
C ASN A 191 -49.84 13.70 -12.98
N SER A 192 -48.70 13.70 -13.68
CA SER A 192 -47.75 12.59 -13.62
C SER A 192 -46.82 12.70 -12.41
N SER A 193 -46.24 11.57 -12.00
CA SER A 193 -45.17 11.54 -11.01
C SER A 193 -43.83 11.83 -11.66
N LEU A 194 -43.01 12.66 -11.03
CA LEU A 194 -41.65 12.97 -11.45
C LEU A 194 -40.67 12.63 -10.34
N THR A 195 -39.69 11.78 -10.65
CA THR A 195 -38.57 11.51 -9.75
C THR A 195 -37.28 12.01 -10.39
N LEU A 196 -36.64 12.96 -9.72
CA LEU A 196 -35.32 13.45 -10.06
C LEU A 196 -34.27 12.68 -9.27
N HIS A 197 -33.19 12.30 -9.93
CA HIS A 197 -32.04 11.65 -9.31
C HIS A 197 -30.82 12.55 -9.47
N CYS A 198 -30.07 12.69 -8.39
CA CYS A 198 -28.84 13.45 -8.33
C CYS A 198 -27.70 12.52 -7.94
N TRP A 199 -26.66 12.52 -8.76
CA TRP A 199 -25.52 11.65 -8.55
C TRP A 199 -24.22 12.42 -8.76
N ALA A 200 -23.22 12.10 -7.94
CA ALA A 200 -21.86 12.54 -8.09
C ALA A 200 -20.89 11.44 -7.65
N ASP A 201 -19.81 11.24 -8.39
CA ASP A 201 -18.71 10.37 -7.95
C ASP A 201 -17.99 11.01 -6.76
N SER A 202 -17.87 10.26 -5.66
CA SER A 202 -17.33 10.75 -4.39
C SER A 202 -16.92 9.60 -3.49
N LYS A 203 -15.77 9.75 -2.82
CA LYS A 203 -15.32 8.86 -1.74
C LYS A 203 -14.87 9.69 -0.53
N PRO A 204 -15.47 9.50 0.66
CA PRO A 204 -16.68 8.72 0.92
C PRO A 204 -17.89 9.27 0.14
N GLY A 205 -18.99 8.51 0.15
CA GLY A 205 -20.23 8.93 -0.53
C GLY A 205 -20.67 10.34 -0.11
N ALA A 206 -21.08 11.14 -1.09
CA ALA A 206 -21.49 12.53 -0.86
C ALA A 206 -22.88 12.63 -0.22
N ARG A 207 -23.18 13.79 0.35
CA ARG A 207 -24.51 14.17 0.87
C ARG A 207 -25.21 15.07 -0.13
N TYR A 208 -26.50 14.85 -0.33
CA TYR A 208 -27.30 15.54 -1.34
C TYR A 208 -28.44 16.34 -0.72
N HIS A 209 -28.68 17.53 -1.26
CA HIS A 209 -29.83 18.37 -0.92
C HIS A 209 -30.38 19.04 -2.18
N TRP A 210 -31.70 19.10 -2.27
CA TRP A 210 -32.44 19.74 -3.35
C TRP A 210 -33.06 21.06 -2.92
N THR A 211 -33.04 22.02 -3.84
CA THR A 211 -33.77 23.29 -3.75
C THR A 211 -34.58 23.53 -5.01
N HIS A 212 -35.64 24.32 -4.88
CA HIS A 212 -36.48 24.76 -6.00
C HIS A 212 -36.56 26.29 -5.98
N GLU A 213 -36.44 26.93 -7.13
CA GLU A 213 -36.26 28.39 -7.23
C GLU A 213 -37.37 29.23 -6.58
N HIS A 214 -38.58 28.68 -6.47
CA HIS A 214 -39.74 29.36 -5.88
C HIS A 214 -40.11 28.84 -4.48
N SER A 215 -39.25 28.05 -3.85
CA SER A 215 -39.48 27.45 -2.54
C SER A 215 -38.27 27.63 -1.62
N SER A 216 -38.53 27.89 -0.34
CA SER A 216 -37.50 27.87 0.71
C SER A 216 -37.27 26.47 1.29
N GLN A 217 -38.04 25.48 0.85
CA GLN A 217 -37.93 24.11 1.32
C GLN A 217 -36.67 23.45 0.76
N VAL A 218 -35.97 22.73 1.63
CA VAL A 218 -34.80 21.92 1.28
C VAL A 218 -35.17 20.45 1.48
N PHE A 219 -34.92 19.62 0.46
CA PHE A 219 -35.15 18.18 0.54
C PHE A 219 -33.81 17.47 0.61
N ALA A 220 -33.61 16.65 1.64
CA ALA A 220 -32.40 15.84 1.77
C ALA A 220 -32.53 14.53 1.00
N GLY A 221 -31.43 14.06 0.43
CA GLY A 221 -31.38 12.79 -0.33
C GLY A 221 -30.95 12.99 -1.77
N ASP A 222 -30.49 11.89 -2.37
CA ASP A 222 -30.11 11.81 -3.78
C ASP A 222 -31.32 11.82 -4.73
N GLN A 223 -32.53 11.63 -4.20
CA GLN A 223 -33.76 11.62 -4.98
C GLN A 223 -34.76 12.67 -4.49
N LEU A 224 -35.44 13.31 -5.45
CA LEU A 224 -36.58 14.17 -5.20
C LEU A 224 -37.80 13.60 -5.94
N ASN A 225 -38.82 13.20 -5.18
CA ASN A 225 -40.05 12.66 -5.74
C ASN A 225 -41.20 13.68 -5.65
N ILE A 226 -41.87 13.90 -6.78
CA ILE A 226 -43.06 14.73 -6.92
C ILE A 226 -44.17 13.81 -7.40
N GLU A 227 -45.11 13.44 -6.52
CA GLU A 227 -46.13 12.42 -6.81
C GLU A 227 -47.13 12.84 -7.90
N ALA A 228 -47.52 14.12 -7.90
CA ALA A 228 -48.45 14.69 -8.87
C ALA A 228 -48.02 16.10 -9.29
N LEU A 229 -47.53 16.24 -10.52
CA LEU A 229 -47.08 17.51 -11.07
C LEU A 229 -48.23 18.50 -11.27
N ARG A 230 -47.95 19.77 -10.94
CA ARG A 230 -48.84 20.92 -11.02
C ARG A 230 -48.08 22.08 -11.65
N GLN A 231 -48.78 23.09 -12.15
CA GLN A 231 -48.14 24.27 -12.75
C GLN A 231 -47.17 24.97 -11.79
N GLU A 232 -47.43 24.94 -10.48
CA GLU A 232 -46.56 25.50 -9.43
C GLU A 232 -45.24 24.75 -9.22
N HIS A 233 -45.16 23.49 -9.66
CA HIS A 233 -43.93 22.68 -9.64
C HIS A 233 -43.02 22.96 -10.84
N GLN A 234 -43.46 23.79 -11.80
CA GLN A 234 -42.58 24.24 -12.86
C GLN A 234 -41.44 25.08 -12.27
N GLY A 235 -40.24 24.93 -12.82
CA GLY A 235 -39.11 25.78 -12.50
C GLY A 235 -37.79 25.04 -12.39
N ILE A 236 -36.79 25.76 -11.91
CA ILE A 236 -35.43 25.27 -11.75
C ILE A 236 -35.29 24.50 -10.43
N TYR A 237 -34.91 23.23 -10.56
CA TYR A 237 -34.51 22.37 -9.45
C TYR A 237 -32.99 22.30 -9.39
N SER A 238 -32.40 22.57 -8.25
CA SER A 238 -30.95 22.48 -8.05
C SER A 238 -30.62 21.40 -7.03
N CYS A 239 -29.73 20.50 -7.39
CA CYS A 239 -29.14 19.55 -6.46
C CYS A 239 -27.76 20.04 -6.05
N THR A 240 -27.48 20.02 -4.75
CA THR A 240 -26.15 20.29 -4.19
C THR A 240 -25.62 19.02 -3.53
N SER A 241 -24.43 18.60 -3.96
CA SER A 241 -23.67 17.48 -3.44
C SER A 241 -22.47 17.98 -2.63
N SER A 242 -22.22 17.39 -1.45
CA SER A 242 -21.10 17.77 -0.58
C SER A 242 -20.37 16.56 0.02
N ASN A 243 -19.04 16.65 0.12
CA ASN A 243 -18.19 15.65 0.78
C ASN A 243 -17.45 16.32 1.94
N ASN A 244 -17.74 15.85 3.15
CA ASN A 244 -17.20 16.44 4.37
C ASN A 244 -15.71 16.14 4.60
N VAL A 245 -15.13 15.14 3.93
CA VAL A 245 -13.72 14.78 4.07
C VAL A 245 -12.85 15.65 3.16
N THR A 246 -13.28 15.86 1.91
CA THR A 246 -12.58 16.72 0.95
C THR A 246 -12.93 18.20 1.13
N GLY A 247 -14.06 18.50 1.78
CA GLY A 247 -14.63 19.85 1.89
C GLY A 247 -15.22 20.38 0.59
N LEU A 248 -15.29 19.57 -0.47
CA LEU A 248 -15.80 19.99 -1.77
C LEU A 248 -17.33 19.99 -1.77
N THR A 249 -17.88 20.98 -2.47
CA THR A 249 -19.31 21.09 -2.76
C THR A 249 -19.48 21.43 -4.24
N ARG A 250 -20.46 20.78 -4.87
CA ARG A 250 -20.79 20.93 -6.29
C ARG A 250 -22.31 20.93 -6.44
N SER A 251 -22.80 21.60 -7.47
CA SER A 251 -24.23 21.69 -7.72
C SER A 251 -24.50 21.60 -9.22
N ALA A 252 -25.67 21.08 -9.55
CA ALA A 252 -26.25 21.12 -10.88
C ALA A 252 -27.71 21.57 -10.79
N SER A 253 -28.24 22.05 -11.90
CA SER A 253 -29.62 22.52 -11.99
C SER A 253 -30.28 22.00 -13.26
N VAL A 254 -31.57 21.70 -13.17
CA VAL A 254 -32.41 21.28 -14.29
C VAL A 254 -33.68 22.11 -14.32
N LEU A 255 -34.12 22.51 -15.51
CA LEU A 255 -35.42 23.13 -15.70
C LEU A 255 -36.49 22.05 -15.84
N VAL A 256 -37.50 22.04 -14.97
CA VAL A 256 -38.68 21.19 -15.13
C VAL A 256 -39.79 22.02 -15.77
N THR A 257 -40.28 21.59 -16.92
CA THR A 257 -41.45 22.18 -17.59
C THR A 257 -42.65 21.25 -17.47
N VAL A 258 -43.83 21.81 -17.15
CA VAL A 258 -45.06 21.04 -17.02
C VAL A 258 -45.91 21.24 -18.27
N VAL A 259 -46.06 20.18 -19.07
CA VAL A 259 -46.86 20.20 -20.30
C VAL A 259 -48.27 19.69 -20.03
N GLY A 260 -49.28 20.46 -20.47
CA GLY A 260 -50.68 20.05 -20.47
C GLY A 260 -51.01 19.19 -21.70
N LEU A 261 -51.98 18.29 -21.58
CA LEU A 261 -52.52 17.57 -22.73
C LEU A 261 -53.23 18.56 -23.68
N THR A 262 -52.62 18.87 -24.82
CA THR A 262 -53.34 19.51 -25.93
C THR A 262 -54.30 18.49 -26.54
N LEU A 263 -55.58 18.57 -26.15
CA LEU A 263 -56.66 17.91 -26.88
C LEU A 263 -56.79 18.61 -28.24
N HIS A 264 -56.22 18.02 -29.29
CA HIS A 264 -56.63 18.35 -30.66
C HIS A 264 -58.05 17.82 -30.85
N LEU A 265 -59.00 18.75 -30.81
CA LEU A 265 -60.40 18.56 -31.20
C LEU A 265 -60.52 18.39 -32.71
#